data_AF-A0A1E3YLZ6-F1
#
_entry.id   AF-A0A1E3YLZ6-F1
#
_cell.length_a   1.000
_cell.length_b   1.000
_cell.length_c   1.000
_cell.angle_alpha   90.00
_cell.angle_beta   90.00
_cell.angle_gamma   90.00
#
_symmetry.space_group_name_H-M   'P 1'
#
loop_
_entity.id
_entity.type
_entity.pdbx_description
1 polymer ?
#
loop_
_entity_poly.entity_id
_entity_poly.type
_entity_poly.pdbx_seq_one_letter_code
_entity_poly.pdbx_strand_id
1 'polypeptide(L)'
;MAAILVLASVACGEKSASPVAPSAPTPPVAATFRVTGTVTDARDATPLAGVRVDIAEGATTPAPTQTDDAGHYTIEALPTGAYTIRAALDGFETFTTAITLDDARTVDFQLTHAETGPDPDPPVSTERWRLSGVVIASATHAPLAGARVEVMRDADHIADATTGADGRFDLPDLVPGPLTVRATADGFAPAESALVLETDTTIDLALDSLRPPGPAVAGRVLDVLSDRPLSGVHVAIVDGAESATDDDGGFTVNGVPGDVQHVRLTSPGTIERYTQLRTAGEAATLTLMPRTFNLTAFDQMLRARGDLHRWTQAPRVVIQRRVLTFTTTTDATYVATADEMTEAEVEALIADLTWALPQLTGQTFTGFAGIEIETAAPDDTVEITRSGTIVVARVAGLEPAINAWGYGRWAWNGAGEVQMGVVMLDSAFEQSDSPYRRSLRAHELGHALGYDHVADGISVMHASGRIEPTVFDHDATRIAFRRTPLNQSPDIDPDPITVNRQSRVGAVRWEGAP
;
A
#
# COMPACT_ATOMS: atom_id res chain seq x y z
N MET A 1 2.75 14.70 -57.66
CA MET A 1 3.28 15.63 -58.69
C MET A 1 3.81 16.89 -58.00
N ALA A 2 4.62 17.68 -58.70
CA ALA A 2 5.27 18.92 -58.27
C ALA A 2 4.48 19.74 -57.22
N ALA A 3 5.07 20.27 -56.14
CA ALA A 3 6.29 21.09 -56.05
C ALA A 3 6.20 22.39 -56.86
N ILE A 4 7.04 23.36 -56.48
CA ILE A 4 7.28 24.68 -57.11
C ILE A 4 6.56 25.85 -56.42
N LEU A 5 7.14 26.18 -55.26
CA LEU A 5 7.49 27.54 -54.83
C LEU A 5 8.09 28.38 -55.98
N VAL A 6 8.10 29.70 -55.84
CA VAL A 6 8.83 30.67 -56.68
C VAL A 6 8.30 32.09 -56.33
N LEU A 7 8.44 33.17 -57.12
CA LEU A 7 9.67 33.73 -57.69
C LEU A 7 9.76 35.19 -57.17
N ALA A 8 10.77 35.51 -56.36
CA ALA A 8 11.05 36.87 -55.89
C ALA A 8 12.20 37.51 -56.68
N SER A 9 12.31 38.84 -56.59
CA SER A 9 13.42 39.68 -57.11
C SER A 9 13.38 39.96 -58.64
N VAL A 10 13.30 41.22 -59.10
CA VAL A 10 14.34 42.28 -59.25
C VAL A 10 15.07 42.19 -60.60
N ALA A 11 15.08 43.30 -61.37
CA ALA A 11 16.29 43.88 -61.98
C ALA A 11 16.00 45.10 -62.87
N CYS A 12 17.04 45.93 -62.99
CA CYS A 12 17.23 47.18 -63.73
C CYS A 12 16.74 47.26 -65.19
N GLY A 13 16.55 48.49 -65.65
CA GLY A 13 16.59 48.86 -67.08
C GLY A 13 17.41 50.14 -67.28
N GLU A 14 18.36 50.14 -68.21
CA GLU A 14 19.24 51.27 -68.50
C GLU A 14 19.30 51.57 -70.01
N LYS A 15 19.40 52.88 -70.34
CA LYS A 15 19.96 53.50 -71.57
C LYS A 15 19.21 53.58 -72.92
N SER A 16 19.43 54.77 -73.51
CA SER A 16 19.47 55.15 -74.94
C SER A 16 18.17 55.39 -75.73
N ALA A 17 18.04 56.43 -76.57
CA ALA A 17 18.93 57.59 -76.83
C ALA A 17 18.21 58.78 -77.53
N SER A 18 18.88 59.94 -77.49
CA SER A 18 18.71 61.28 -78.12
C SER A 18 18.39 61.30 -79.65
N PRO A 19 18.21 62.46 -80.36
CA PRO A 19 18.42 63.89 -79.99
C PRO A 19 17.21 64.82 -80.37
N VAL A 20 17.20 66.15 -80.16
CA VAL A 20 17.92 67.24 -80.88
C VAL A 20 17.80 68.58 -80.12
N ALA A 21 18.86 69.40 -80.16
CA ALA A 21 18.96 70.76 -79.56
C ALA A 21 18.41 71.86 -80.51
N PRO A 22 18.16 73.14 -80.11
CA PRO A 22 19.15 74.01 -79.45
C PRO A 22 18.64 75.11 -78.47
N SER A 23 19.58 75.65 -77.68
CA SER A 23 19.81 77.10 -77.37
C SER A 23 20.27 77.27 -75.92
N ALA A 24 21.38 78.00 -75.71
CA ALA A 24 21.99 78.20 -74.40
C ALA A 24 21.53 79.52 -73.75
N PRO A 25 21.09 79.51 -72.48
CA PRO A 25 21.01 80.69 -71.64
C PRO A 25 22.15 80.77 -70.61
N THR A 26 22.44 82.02 -70.22
CA THR A 26 23.12 82.56 -69.02
C THR A 26 23.60 81.57 -67.92
N PRO A 27 24.81 81.74 -67.36
CA PRO A 27 25.26 80.94 -66.21
C PRO A 27 24.26 81.07 -65.05
N PRO A 28 23.77 79.95 -64.48
CA PRO A 28 22.76 80.01 -63.42
C PRO A 28 23.37 80.59 -62.15
N VAL A 29 22.65 81.51 -61.52
CA VAL A 29 22.79 81.74 -60.07
C VAL A 29 22.54 80.39 -59.42
N ALA A 30 23.49 79.90 -58.61
CA ALA A 30 23.34 78.62 -57.93
C ALA A 30 22.05 78.64 -57.11
N ALA A 31 21.11 77.76 -57.43
CA ALA A 31 19.85 77.68 -56.72
C ALA A 31 20.14 77.30 -55.26
N THR A 32 19.68 78.13 -54.34
CA THR A 32 19.70 77.83 -52.92
C THR A 32 18.30 77.48 -52.46
N PHE A 33 18.22 76.49 -51.59
CA PHE A 33 17.01 75.91 -51.05
C PHE A 33 16.99 76.03 -49.53
N ARG A 34 15.84 75.77 -48.93
CA ARG A 34 15.67 75.71 -47.47
C ARG A 34 15.39 74.29 -47.03
N VAL A 35 15.83 73.98 -45.81
CA VAL A 35 15.38 72.79 -45.08
C VAL A 35 14.55 73.25 -43.88
N THR A 36 13.33 72.73 -43.79
CA THR A 36 12.39 72.95 -42.67
C THR A 36 12.15 71.64 -41.94
N GLY A 37 11.58 71.67 -40.74
CA GLY A 37 11.12 70.45 -40.07
C GLY A 37 10.66 70.67 -38.64
N THR A 38 10.22 69.60 -37.99
CA THR A 38 9.94 69.53 -36.56
C THR A 38 10.95 68.65 -35.81
N VAL A 39 11.06 68.85 -34.51
CA VAL A 39 11.73 67.90 -33.60
C VAL A 39 10.77 67.52 -32.47
N THR A 40 10.64 66.22 -32.18
CA THR A 40 9.76 65.69 -31.11
C THR A 40 10.48 64.69 -30.19
N ASP A 41 10.01 64.52 -28.96
CA ASP A 41 10.42 63.42 -28.06
C ASP A 41 9.93 62.08 -28.63
N ALA A 42 10.82 61.09 -28.73
CA ALA A 42 10.48 59.77 -29.26
C ALA A 42 9.50 58.97 -28.37
N ARG A 43 9.33 59.34 -27.09
CA ARG A 43 8.49 58.60 -26.13
C ARG A 43 7.01 58.94 -26.22
N ASP A 44 6.67 60.19 -26.50
CA ASP A 44 5.29 60.70 -26.47
C ASP A 44 4.92 61.64 -27.64
N ALA A 45 5.85 61.86 -28.58
CA ALA A 45 5.72 62.76 -29.72
C ALA A 45 5.50 64.25 -29.38
N THR A 46 5.81 64.68 -28.16
CA THR A 46 5.75 66.10 -27.76
C THR A 46 6.79 66.92 -28.54
N PRO A 47 6.44 68.10 -29.12
CA PRO A 47 7.42 68.98 -29.76
C PRO A 47 8.50 69.47 -28.79
N LEU A 48 9.75 69.48 -29.25
CA LEU A 48 10.92 69.89 -28.47
C LEU A 48 11.41 71.26 -28.91
N ALA A 49 11.28 72.24 -28.02
CA ALA A 49 11.81 73.59 -28.19
C ALA A 49 13.31 73.69 -27.84
N GLY A 50 14.03 74.63 -28.46
CA GLY A 50 15.44 74.91 -28.16
C GLY A 50 16.46 73.89 -28.68
N VAL A 51 16.03 72.83 -29.38
CA VAL A 51 16.91 71.84 -30.03
C VAL A 51 17.80 72.55 -31.02
N ARG A 52 19.12 72.41 -30.87
CA ARG A 52 20.10 72.98 -31.80
C ARG A 52 20.16 72.11 -33.05
N VAL A 53 19.78 72.67 -34.20
CA VAL A 53 19.84 72.00 -35.51
C VAL A 53 20.89 72.65 -36.38
N ASP A 54 21.84 71.86 -36.89
CA ASP A 54 22.96 72.37 -37.69
C ASP A 54 23.44 71.42 -38.79
N ILE A 55 24.14 71.96 -39.78
CA ILE A 55 24.83 71.17 -40.80
C ILE A 55 26.15 70.65 -40.20
N ALA A 56 26.22 69.36 -39.92
CA ALA A 56 27.44 68.70 -39.45
C ALA A 56 28.44 68.51 -40.60
N GLU A 57 27.97 68.19 -41.80
CA GLU A 57 28.79 68.02 -43.01
C GLU A 57 28.03 68.55 -44.24
N GLY A 58 28.72 69.20 -45.17
CA GLY A 58 28.11 69.70 -46.41
C GLY A 58 28.95 70.75 -47.12
N ALA A 59 28.49 71.20 -48.30
CA ALA A 59 29.19 72.19 -49.12
C ALA A 59 29.23 73.60 -48.48
N THR A 60 28.29 73.89 -47.58
CA THR A 60 28.23 75.12 -46.78
C THR A 60 27.75 74.78 -45.37
N THR A 61 28.30 75.46 -44.37
CA THR A 61 27.92 75.32 -42.95
C THR A 61 27.35 76.66 -42.45
N PRO A 62 26.04 76.92 -42.65
CA PRO A 62 25.40 78.11 -42.08
C PRO A 62 25.41 78.06 -40.54
N ALA A 63 25.09 79.20 -39.92
CA ALA A 63 24.91 79.26 -38.47
C ALA A 63 23.85 78.24 -37.99
N PRO A 64 24.03 77.62 -36.81
CA PRO A 64 23.03 76.72 -36.25
C PRO A 64 21.72 77.46 -35.99
N THR A 65 20.60 76.76 -36.18
CA THR A 65 19.28 77.24 -35.79
C THR A 65 18.81 76.52 -34.52
N GLN A 66 17.75 77.01 -33.90
CA GLN A 66 17.08 76.34 -32.78
C GLN A 66 15.60 76.15 -33.09
N THR A 67 15.00 75.09 -32.55
CA THR A 67 13.55 74.88 -32.66
C THR A 67 12.76 75.88 -31.81
N ASP A 68 11.59 76.28 -32.31
CA ASP A 68 10.63 77.12 -31.57
C ASP A 68 9.76 76.30 -30.58
N ASP A 69 8.83 76.96 -29.89
CA ASP A 69 7.92 76.34 -28.92
C ASP A 69 6.99 75.25 -29.52
N ALA A 70 6.86 75.21 -30.84
CA ALA A 70 6.13 74.17 -31.59
C ALA A 70 7.08 73.13 -32.22
N GLY A 71 8.36 73.15 -31.85
CA GLY A 71 9.39 72.24 -32.32
C GLY A 71 9.89 72.53 -33.74
N HIS A 72 9.48 73.63 -34.39
CA HIS A 72 9.83 73.92 -35.78
C HIS A 72 11.22 74.56 -35.91
N TYR A 73 11.96 74.14 -36.94
CA TYR A 73 13.22 74.78 -37.34
C TYR A 73 13.25 75.12 -38.84
N THR A 74 14.16 76.01 -39.24
CA THR A 74 14.44 76.32 -40.64
C THR A 74 15.92 76.65 -40.84
N ILE A 75 16.53 76.07 -41.88
CA ILE A 75 17.86 76.41 -42.39
C ILE A 75 17.69 76.93 -43.82
N GLU A 76 18.00 78.20 -44.04
CA GLU A 76 17.84 78.88 -45.33
C GLU A 76 19.12 78.85 -46.19
N ALA A 77 18.95 79.16 -47.48
CA ALA A 77 20.02 79.50 -48.41
C ALA A 77 21.12 78.44 -48.64
N LEU A 78 20.78 77.14 -48.55
CA LEU A 78 21.69 76.02 -48.84
C LEU A 78 21.77 75.72 -50.35
N PRO A 79 22.94 75.78 -51.02
CA PRO A 79 23.09 75.36 -52.41
C PRO A 79 22.76 73.88 -52.65
N THR A 80 22.46 73.51 -53.89
CA THR A 80 22.31 72.10 -54.31
C THR A 80 23.50 71.25 -53.89
N GLY A 81 23.27 70.15 -53.15
CA GLY A 81 24.35 69.30 -52.64
C GLY A 81 23.92 68.25 -51.63
N ALA A 82 24.86 67.42 -51.19
CA ALA A 82 24.66 66.48 -50.09
C ALA A 82 25.00 67.14 -48.74
N TYR A 83 24.19 66.86 -47.72
CA TYR A 83 24.31 67.45 -46.38
C TYR A 83 24.00 66.41 -45.30
N THR A 84 24.77 66.42 -44.21
CA THR A 84 24.45 65.72 -42.96
C THR A 84 23.90 66.74 -41.97
N ILE A 85 22.61 66.67 -41.67
CA ILE A 85 21.95 67.53 -40.67
C ILE A 85 22.01 66.83 -39.32
N ARG A 86 22.32 67.59 -38.27
CA ARG A 86 22.38 67.15 -36.88
C ARG A 86 21.33 67.89 -36.04
N ALA A 87 20.64 67.17 -35.18
CA ALA A 87 19.80 67.71 -34.11
C ALA A 87 20.39 67.29 -32.75
N ALA A 88 20.55 68.24 -31.83
CA ALA A 88 21.09 68.00 -30.49
C ALA A 88 20.39 68.86 -29.44
N LEU A 89 20.05 68.24 -28.30
CA LEU A 89 19.49 68.89 -27.11
C LEU A 89 20.08 68.19 -25.87
N ASP A 90 20.42 68.95 -24.83
CA ASP A 90 20.97 68.37 -23.60
C ASP A 90 19.96 67.40 -22.95
N GLY A 91 20.44 66.23 -22.53
CA GLY A 91 19.58 65.14 -22.03
C GLY A 91 19.04 64.21 -23.12
N PHE A 92 19.29 64.49 -24.40
CA PHE A 92 18.90 63.63 -25.53
C PHE A 92 20.11 63.10 -26.28
N GLU A 93 19.95 61.97 -26.95
CA GLU A 93 20.94 61.47 -27.90
C GLU A 93 21.07 62.42 -29.10
N THR A 94 22.29 62.62 -29.60
CA THR A 94 22.52 63.43 -30.80
C THR A 94 22.16 62.64 -32.04
N PHE A 95 21.16 63.09 -32.79
CA PHE A 95 20.72 62.44 -34.03
C PHE A 95 21.31 63.12 -35.26
N THR A 96 21.71 62.33 -36.27
CA THR A 96 22.16 62.84 -37.57
C THR A 96 21.44 62.14 -38.73
N THR A 97 21.19 62.88 -39.81
CA THR A 97 20.57 62.34 -41.03
C THR A 97 21.21 62.94 -42.28
N ALA A 98 21.44 62.10 -43.29
CA ALA A 98 22.03 62.51 -44.56
C ALA A 98 20.95 62.76 -45.61
N ILE A 99 20.99 63.92 -46.24
CA ILE A 99 20.07 64.31 -47.32
C ILE A 99 20.83 64.71 -48.58
N THR A 100 20.16 64.61 -49.73
CA THR A 100 20.55 65.34 -50.95
C THR A 100 19.52 66.44 -51.18
N LEU A 101 19.99 67.67 -51.30
CA LEU A 101 19.18 68.87 -51.45
C LEU A 101 19.22 69.32 -52.92
N ASP A 102 18.10 69.13 -53.60
CA ASP A 102 17.85 69.46 -55.01
C ASP A 102 16.60 70.33 -55.22
N ASP A 103 15.75 70.42 -54.20
CA ASP A 103 14.68 71.40 -53.99
C ASP A 103 14.55 71.63 -52.46
N ALA A 104 13.62 72.49 -52.00
CA ALA A 104 13.31 72.64 -50.58
C ALA A 104 12.82 71.31 -49.96
N ARG A 105 13.31 70.98 -48.77
CA ARG A 105 13.03 69.70 -48.08
C ARG A 105 12.44 69.93 -46.70
N THR A 106 11.52 69.05 -46.30
CA THR A 106 11.14 68.87 -44.89
C THR A 106 11.87 67.66 -44.32
N VAL A 107 12.47 67.81 -43.14
CA VAL A 107 13.22 66.76 -42.43
C VAL A 107 12.87 66.84 -40.95
N ASP A 108 12.04 65.90 -40.50
CA ASP A 108 11.60 65.84 -39.11
C ASP A 108 12.49 64.88 -38.31
N PHE A 109 12.72 65.19 -37.03
CA PHE A 109 13.54 64.40 -36.12
C PHE A 109 12.72 63.90 -34.93
N GLN A 110 12.98 62.66 -34.49
CA GLN A 110 12.56 62.19 -33.18
C GLN A 110 13.81 61.95 -32.33
N LEU A 111 13.90 62.60 -31.17
CA LEU A 111 15.04 62.46 -30.26
C LEU A 111 14.69 61.51 -29.11
N THR A 112 15.56 60.54 -28.88
CA THR A 112 15.53 59.66 -27.69
C THR A 112 16.27 60.33 -26.54
N HIS A 113 15.83 60.13 -25.29
CA HIS A 113 16.58 60.58 -24.12
C HIS A 113 17.91 59.84 -24.03
N ALA A 114 18.99 60.55 -23.70
CA ALA A 114 20.28 59.92 -23.47
C ALA A 114 20.22 59.14 -22.15
N GLU A 115 20.53 57.85 -22.17
CA GLU A 115 20.38 56.99 -20.99
C GLU A 115 21.32 57.41 -19.84
N THR A 116 20.75 58.01 -18.80
CA THR A 116 21.45 58.38 -17.56
C THR A 116 21.47 57.23 -16.55
N GLY A 117 22.06 56.09 -16.92
CA GLY A 117 22.33 54.96 -16.02
C GLY A 117 21.10 54.13 -15.60
N PRO A 118 21.31 53.04 -14.84
CA PRO A 118 20.25 52.13 -14.45
C PRO A 118 19.31 52.72 -13.39
N ASP A 119 18.02 52.43 -13.56
CA ASP A 119 16.93 52.72 -12.61
C ASP A 119 17.20 52.04 -11.25
N PRO A 120 16.97 52.69 -10.09
CA PRO A 120 17.09 52.01 -8.80
C PRO A 120 16.05 50.89 -8.65
N ASP A 121 16.50 49.70 -8.23
CA ASP A 121 15.64 48.55 -7.98
C ASP A 121 14.44 48.90 -7.07
N PRO A 122 13.25 48.30 -7.31
CA PRO A 122 12.12 48.46 -6.41
C PRO A 122 12.47 47.98 -4.98
N PRO A 123 11.83 48.54 -3.93
CA PRO A 123 12.20 48.25 -2.55
C PRO A 123 12.07 46.75 -2.23
N VAL A 124 13.21 46.11 -1.98
CA VAL A 124 13.26 44.72 -1.50
C VAL A 124 12.49 44.61 -0.19
N SER A 125 11.51 43.72 -0.12
CA SER A 125 10.74 43.52 1.10
C SER A 125 11.65 43.12 2.27
N THR A 126 11.53 43.86 3.37
CA THR A 126 12.24 43.59 4.63
C THR A 126 11.56 42.51 5.47
N GLU A 127 10.35 42.08 5.09
CA GLU A 127 9.64 41.00 5.76
C GLU A 127 10.35 39.66 5.53
N ARG A 128 10.23 38.78 6.52
CA ARG A 128 10.92 37.50 6.61
C ARG A 128 9.98 36.51 7.27
N TRP A 129 9.67 35.42 6.57
CA TRP A 129 8.77 34.37 7.03
C TRP A 129 9.50 33.02 7.05
N ARG A 130 9.03 32.13 7.91
CA ARG A 130 9.56 30.79 8.10
C ARG A 130 8.73 29.78 7.31
N LEU A 131 9.40 28.88 6.60
CA LEU A 131 8.80 27.70 5.98
C LEU A 131 9.33 26.44 6.69
N SER A 132 8.44 25.56 7.12
CA SER A 132 8.83 24.30 7.77
C SER A 132 7.85 23.18 7.46
N GLY A 133 8.12 21.97 7.94
CA GLY A 133 7.21 20.83 7.82
C GLY A 133 7.93 19.50 7.94
N VAL A 134 7.29 18.41 7.52
CA VAL A 134 7.95 17.10 7.39
C VAL A 134 8.00 16.61 5.95
N VAL A 135 9.08 15.88 5.62
CA VAL A 135 9.13 15.03 4.43
C VAL A 135 8.84 13.59 4.84
N ILE A 136 7.87 12.96 4.18
CA ILE A 136 7.40 11.60 4.53
C ILE A 136 7.34 10.69 3.29
N ALA A 137 7.44 9.39 3.52
CA ALA A 137 7.15 8.39 2.49
C ALA A 137 5.62 8.30 2.30
N SER A 138 5.14 8.63 1.11
CA SER A 138 3.71 8.66 0.72
C SER A 138 2.94 7.39 1.13
N ALA A 139 3.52 6.22 0.91
CA ALA A 139 2.86 4.93 1.18
C ALA A 139 2.81 4.53 2.67
N THR A 140 3.79 4.93 3.49
CA THR A 140 3.94 4.45 4.88
C THR A 140 3.77 5.55 5.93
N HIS A 141 3.71 6.81 5.51
CA HIS A 141 3.79 8.00 6.37
C HIS A 141 5.03 8.06 7.28
N ALA A 142 6.04 7.22 7.00
CA ALA A 142 7.29 7.22 7.75
C ALA A 142 8.10 8.49 7.44
N PRO A 143 8.72 9.13 8.45
CA PRO A 143 9.57 10.29 8.23
C PRO A 143 10.80 9.93 7.38
N LEU A 144 11.10 10.76 6.40
CA LEU A 144 12.29 10.62 5.56
C LEU A 144 13.39 11.54 6.09
N ALA A 145 14.34 10.95 6.82
CA ALA A 145 15.54 11.63 7.30
C ALA A 145 16.59 11.77 6.19
N GLY A 146 17.31 12.88 6.15
CA GLY A 146 18.31 13.14 5.10
C GLY A 146 17.73 13.53 3.73
N ALA A 147 16.41 13.73 3.62
CA ALA A 147 15.78 14.27 2.43
C ALA A 147 16.17 15.75 2.25
N ARG A 148 16.51 16.15 1.02
CA ARG A 148 16.88 17.53 0.69
C ARG A 148 15.65 18.29 0.17
N VAL A 149 15.33 19.39 0.85
CA VAL A 149 14.25 20.33 0.52
C VAL A 149 14.86 21.59 -0.07
N GLU A 150 14.50 21.93 -1.30
CA GLU A 150 14.94 23.12 -2.02
C GLU A 150 13.77 24.08 -2.17
N VAL A 151 14.02 25.37 -2.00
CA VAL A 151 13.05 26.45 -2.28
C VAL A 151 13.56 27.25 -3.47
N MET A 152 12.75 27.29 -4.52
CA MET A 152 12.98 28.02 -5.76
C MET A 152 12.02 29.21 -5.85
N ARG A 153 12.45 30.31 -6.48
CA ARG A 153 11.58 31.38 -6.98
C ARG A 153 11.88 31.54 -8.46
N ASP A 154 10.87 31.35 -9.30
CA ASP A 154 11.02 31.26 -10.75
C ASP A 154 12.10 30.22 -11.13
N ALA A 155 13.27 30.67 -11.61
CA ALA A 155 14.42 29.82 -11.92
C ALA A 155 15.54 29.85 -10.86
N ASP A 156 15.44 30.73 -9.85
CA ASP A 156 16.49 30.99 -8.87
C ASP A 156 16.35 30.12 -7.62
N HIS A 157 17.47 29.55 -7.15
CA HIS A 157 17.55 28.84 -5.88
C HIS A 157 17.64 29.85 -4.73
N ILE A 158 16.71 29.76 -3.77
CA ILE A 158 16.57 30.71 -2.66
C ILE A 158 17.17 30.14 -1.37
N ALA A 159 16.85 28.89 -1.04
CA ALA A 159 17.33 28.22 0.17
C ALA A 159 17.22 26.70 0.05
N ASP A 160 17.97 25.95 0.86
CA ASP A 160 17.77 24.52 1.05
C ASP A 160 18.00 24.04 2.48
N ALA A 161 17.31 22.96 2.83
CA ALA A 161 17.38 22.28 4.12
C ALA A 161 17.52 20.76 3.91
N THR A 162 18.04 20.08 4.93
CA THR A 162 18.07 18.62 5.00
C THR A 162 17.27 18.17 6.21
N THR A 163 16.43 17.15 6.06
CA THR A 163 15.54 16.72 7.13
C THR A 163 16.23 15.98 8.27
N GLY A 164 15.75 16.22 9.49
CA GLY A 164 16.15 15.50 10.70
C GLY A 164 15.65 14.05 10.76
N ALA A 165 16.00 13.34 11.83
CA ALA A 165 15.60 11.94 12.06
C ALA A 165 14.06 11.73 12.15
N ASP A 166 13.33 12.78 12.50
CA ASP A 166 11.86 12.84 12.54
C ASP A 166 11.25 13.40 11.24
N GLY A 167 12.05 13.52 10.17
CA GLY A 167 11.62 14.00 8.86
C GLY A 167 11.43 15.52 8.77
N ARG A 168 11.68 16.28 9.84
CA ARG A 168 11.44 17.73 9.86
C ARG A 168 12.49 18.52 9.11
N PHE A 169 12.05 19.56 8.39
CA PHE A 169 12.91 20.63 7.88
C PHE A 169 12.48 21.99 8.42
N ASP A 170 13.40 22.95 8.40
CA ASP A 170 13.16 24.35 8.77
C ASP A 170 13.96 25.29 7.87
N LEU A 171 13.30 26.31 7.33
CA LEU A 171 13.82 27.34 6.45
C LEU A 171 13.34 28.72 6.96
N PRO A 172 14.08 29.37 7.87
CA PRO A 172 13.80 30.73 8.30
C PRO A 172 14.18 31.76 7.21
N ASP A 173 13.81 33.01 7.46
CA ASP A 173 14.28 34.19 6.72
C ASP A 173 13.99 34.21 5.20
N LEU A 174 12.88 33.59 4.78
CA LEU A 174 12.41 33.66 3.39
C LEU A 174 11.64 34.97 3.14
N VAL A 175 11.95 35.65 2.03
CA VAL A 175 11.23 36.83 1.56
C VAL A 175 9.82 36.43 1.10
N PRO A 176 8.75 37.21 1.38
CA PRO A 176 7.40 36.92 0.90
C PRO A 176 7.28 36.74 -0.62
N GLY A 177 6.22 36.06 -1.06
CA GLY A 177 5.86 35.92 -2.47
C GLY A 177 5.82 34.46 -2.96
N PRO A 178 5.65 34.23 -4.28
CA PRO A 178 5.56 32.89 -4.85
C PRO A 178 6.88 32.13 -4.68
N LEU A 179 6.75 30.84 -4.37
CA LEU A 179 7.82 29.87 -4.17
C LEU A 179 7.41 28.50 -4.73
N THR A 180 8.37 27.75 -5.25
CA THR A 180 8.24 26.30 -5.51
C THR A 180 9.13 25.55 -4.54
N VAL A 181 8.55 24.67 -3.74
CA VAL A 181 9.24 23.83 -2.77
C VAL A 181 9.40 22.43 -3.36
N ARG A 182 10.63 21.95 -3.46
CA ARG A 182 10.98 20.65 -4.04
C ARG A 182 11.67 19.78 -3.00
N ALA A 183 11.17 18.58 -2.75
CA ALA A 183 11.82 17.61 -1.88
C ALA A 183 12.35 16.42 -2.69
N THR A 184 13.56 15.97 -2.35
CA THR A 184 14.26 14.84 -2.97
C THR A 184 14.85 13.91 -1.90
N ALA A 185 14.82 12.60 -2.15
CA ALA A 185 15.43 11.59 -1.29
C ALA A 185 15.84 10.37 -2.11
N ASP A 186 16.90 9.67 -1.69
CA ASP A 186 17.41 8.50 -2.41
C ASP A 186 16.36 7.37 -2.45
N GLY A 187 16.07 6.89 -3.67
CA GLY A 187 15.04 5.86 -3.89
C GLY A 187 13.60 6.37 -3.96
N PHE A 188 13.39 7.69 -3.96
CA PHE A 188 12.09 8.33 -4.06
C PHE A 188 11.98 9.27 -5.26
N ALA A 189 10.76 9.44 -5.77
CA ALA A 189 10.45 10.42 -6.79
C ALA A 189 10.48 11.83 -6.16
N PRO A 190 10.96 12.86 -6.88
CA PRO A 190 10.89 14.23 -6.40
C PRO A 190 9.43 14.66 -6.23
N ALA A 191 9.12 15.31 -5.12
CA ALA A 191 7.83 15.97 -4.90
C ALA A 191 8.01 17.48 -5.01
N GLU A 192 7.10 18.17 -5.70
CA GLU A 192 7.13 19.62 -5.91
C GLU A 192 5.77 20.22 -5.53
N SER A 193 5.80 21.37 -4.86
CA SER A 193 4.59 22.10 -4.45
C SER A 193 4.82 23.61 -4.58
N ALA A 194 3.87 24.31 -5.22
CA ALA A 194 3.91 25.76 -5.37
C ALA A 194 3.03 26.43 -4.31
N LEU A 195 3.55 27.47 -3.66
CA LEU A 195 2.82 28.26 -2.65
C LEU A 195 3.17 29.75 -2.75
N VAL A 196 2.35 30.61 -2.16
CA VAL A 196 2.68 32.02 -1.94
C VAL A 196 2.95 32.20 -0.45
N LEU A 197 4.16 32.61 -0.09
CA LEU A 197 4.58 32.78 1.29
C LEU A 197 4.19 34.19 1.75
N GLU A 198 3.10 34.30 2.51
CA GLU A 198 2.61 35.57 3.08
C GLU A 198 2.71 35.61 4.61
N THR A 199 3.03 34.48 5.24
CA THR A 199 3.19 34.30 6.69
C THR A 199 3.98 33.02 6.97
N ASP A 200 4.35 32.76 8.23
CA ASP A 200 4.95 31.51 8.67
C ASP A 200 4.08 30.31 8.25
N THR A 201 4.65 29.43 7.42
CA THR A 201 3.91 28.37 6.72
C THR A 201 4.47 27.00 7.08
N THR A 202 3.57 26.03 7.27
CA THR A 202 3.93 24.62 7.43
C THR A 202 3.42 23.83 6.24
N ILE A 203 4.29 23.06 5.58
CA ILE A 203 3.95 22.20 4.43
C ILE A 203 4.62 20.83 4.57
N ASP A 204 3.79 19.78 4.50
CA ASP A 204 4.28 18.41 4.49
C ASP A 204 4.41 17.90 3.05
N LEU A 205 5.54 17.26 2.76
CA LEU A 205 5.91 16.80 1.42
C LEU A 205 5.96 15.27 1.42
N ALA A 206 4.99 14.64 0.76
CA ALA A 206 4.91 13.20 0.60
C ALA A 206 5.62 12.76 -0.69
N LEU A 207 6.60 11.86 -0.59
CA LEU A 207 7.36 11.34 -1.73
C LEU A 207 6.95 9.88 -2.00
N ASP A 208 6.67 9.57 -3.26
CA ASP A 208 6.43 8.21 -3.73
C ASP A 208 7.76 7.47 -3.94
N SER A 209 7.85 6.19 -3.56
CA SER A 209 9.07 5.41 -3.80
C SER A 209 9.21 5.05 -5.28
N LEU A 210 10.41 5.21 -5.84
CA LEU A 210 10.74 4.79 -7.21
C LEU A 210 10.80 3.27 -7.36
N ARG A 211 10.90 2.54 -6.24
CA ARG A 211 10.75 1.09 -6.22
C ARG A 211 9.28 0.79 -5.94
N PRO A 212 8.56 0.04 -6.80
CA PRO A 212 7.24 -0.45 -6.43
C PRO A 212 7.37 -1.23 -5.11
N PRO A 213 6.38 -1.19 -4.21
CA PRO A 213 6.42 -2.01 -3.01
C PRO A 213 6.68 -3.45 -3.44
N GLY A 214 7.79 -4.01 -2.93
CA GLY A 214 8.17 -5.36 -3.27
C GLY A 214 7.07 -6.34 -2.86
N PRO A 215 7.14 -7.60 -3.34
CA PRO A 215 6.16 -8.61 -2.96
C PRO A 215 5.98 -8.64 -1.44
N ALA A 216 4.73 -8.74 -0.99
CA ALA A 216 4.39 -8.61 0.43
C ALA A 216 3.60 -9.82 0.93
N VAL A 217 3.64 -10.02 2.25
CA VAL A 217 2.66 -10.82 2.98
C VAL A 217 1.92 -9.91 3.95
N ALA A 218 0.61 -10.09 4.05
CA ALA A 218 -0.26 -9.30 4.91
C ALA A 218 -1.28 -10.20 5.61
N GLY A 219 -1.91 -9.69 6.65
CA GLY A 219 -2.91 -10.43 7.40
C GLY A 219 -3.36 -9.73 8.67
N ARG A 220 -4.07 -10.49 9.51
CA ARG A 220 -4.53 -10.10 10.84
C ARG A 220 -4.16 -11.18 11.84
N VAL A 221 -3.70 -10.80 13.03
CA VAL A 221 -3.42 -11.71 14.14
C VAL A 221 -4.48 -11.56 15.22
N LEU A 222 -5.11 -12.67 15.61
CA LEU A 222 -6.13 -12.75 16.63
C LEU A 222 -5.69 -13.65 17.80
N ASP A 223 -6.31 -13.46 18.96
CA ASP A 223 -6.29 -14.45 20.04
C ASP A 223 -7.20 -15.63 19.67
N VAL A 224 -6.67 -16.85 19.73
CA VAL A 224 -7.35 -18.06 19.24
C VAL A 224 -8.61 -18.42 20.03
N LEU A 225 -8.71 -17.99 21.29
CA LEU A 225 -9.84 -18.30 22.16
C LEU A 225 -10.93 -17.24 22.04
N SER A 226 -10.55 -15.96 22.13
CA SER A 226 -11.48 -14.83 22.21
C SER A 226 -11.80 -14.13 20.89
N ASP A 227 -11.15 -14.51 19.78
CA ASP A 227 -11.25 -13.86 18.45
C ASP A 227 -10.88 -12.36 18.42
N ARG A 228 -10.33 -11.83 19.52
CA ARG A 228 -9.93 -10.42 19.60
C ARG A 228 -8.62 -10.17 18.84
N PRO A 229 -8.47 -9.00 18.20
CA PRO A 229 -7.19 -8.62 17.61
C PRO A 229 -6.08 -8.51 18.64
N LEU A 230 -4.87 -8.87 18.23
CA LEU A 230 -3.66 -8.74 19.05
C LEU A 230 -2.75 -7.67 18.46
N SER A 231 -2.64 -6.53 19.15
CA SER A 231 -1.71 -5.43 18.85
C SER A 231 -0.29 -5.75 19.29
N GLY A 232 0.72 -5.22 18.58
CA GLY A 232 2.13 -5.35 18.94
C GLY A 232 2.71 -6.76 18.85
N VAL A 233 2.06 -7.69 18.14
CA VAL A 233 2.64 -9.00 17.79
C VAL A 233 3.74 -8.77 16.77
N HIS A 234 4.96 -9.21 17.09
CA HIS A 234 6.09 -9.16 16.18
C HIS A 234 5.96 -10.29 15.14
N VAL A 235 5.95 -9.90 13.86
CA VAL A 235 5.79 -10.80 12.71
C VAL A 235 7.09 -10.76 11.90
N ALA A 236 7.89 -11.81 11.99
CA ALA A 236 9.17 -11.91 11.31
C ALA A 236 9.13 -12.98 10.21
N ILE A 237 9.63 -12.62 9.02
CA ILE A 237 10.04 -13.62 8.04
C ILE A 237 11.38 -14.20 8.51
N VAL A 238 11.51 -15.53 8.48
CA VAL A 238 12.77 -16.19 8.85
C VAL A 238 13.91 -15.68 7.94
N ASP A 239 14.98 -15.19 8.57
CA ASP A 239 16.15 -14.56 7.93
C ASP A 239 15.83 -13.37 6.99
N GLY A 240 14.69 -12.71 7.19
CA GLY A 240 14.16 -11.69 6.29
C GLY A 240 13.63 -10.42 6.96
N ALA A 241 12.61 -9.82 6.34
CA ALA A 241 11.96 -8.61 6.84
C ALA A 241 11.02 -8.91 8.03
N GLU A 242 10.76 -7.88 8.83
CA GLU A 242 9.90 -7.94 10.01
C GLU A 242 8.90 -6.79 10.05
N SER A 243 7.85 -6.96 10.85
CA SER A 243 6.81 -5.96 11.11
C SER A 243 6.19 -6.21 12.49
N ALA A 244 5.27 -5.36 12.90
CA ALA A 244 4.44 -5.56 14.08
C ALA A 244 2.97 -5.34 13.73
N THR A 245 2.06 -5.96 14.48
CA THR A 245 0.62 -5.73 14.28
C THR A 245 0.15 -4.39 14.85
N ASP A 246 -0.78 -3.75 14.15
CA ASP A 246 -1.51 -2.56 14.60
C ASP A 246 -2.57 -2.89 15.68
N ASP A 247 -3.32 -1.88 16.14
CA ASP A 247 -4.35 -2.05 17.18
C ASP A 247 -5.56 -2.88 16.73
N ASP A 248 -5.80 -2.96 15.42
CA ASP A 248 -6.74 -3.90 14.82
C ASP A 248 -6.09 -5.28 14.59
N GLY A 249 -4.84 -5.52 15.01
CA GLY A 249 -4.12 -6.76 14.80
C GLY A 249 -3.66 -6.97 13.35
N GLY A 250 -3.83 -5.98 12.47
CA GLY A 250 -3.41 -6.01 11.07
C GLY A 250 -1.89 -5.92 10.94
N PHE A 251 -1.31 -6.56 9.93
CA PHE A 251 0.11 -6.41 9.59
C PHE A 251 0.33 -6.44 8.07
N THR A 252 1.46 -5.87 7.65
CA THR A 252 2.05 -6.09 6.33
C THR A 252 3.57 -6.14 6.48
N VAL A 253 4.19 -7.15 5.86
CA VAL A 253 5.65 -7.24 5.69
C VAL A 253 5.96 -7.07 4.21
N ASN A 254 6.66 -5.99 3.87
CA ASN A 254 6.97 -5.61 2.49
C ASN A 254 8.33 -6.14 2.04
N GLY A 255 8.50 -6.34 0.73
CA GLY A 255 9.81 -6.68 0.15
C GLY A 255 10.29 -8.10 0.44
N VAL A 256 9.38 -9.04 0.68
CA VAL A 256 9.70 -10.42 1.03
C VAL A 256 10.05 -11.24 -0.24
N PRO A 257 11.21 -11.92 -0.29
CA PRO A 257 11.67 -12.60 -1.51
C PRO A 257 11.15 -14.04 -1.61
N GLY A 258 10.77 -14.48 -2.82
CA GLY A 258 10.29 -15.84 -3.11
C GLY A 258 8.79 -16.04 -2.89
N ASP A 259 8.27 -17.22 -3.26
CA ASP A 259 6.83 -17.51 -3.33
C ASP A 259 6.18 -17.90 -2.00
N VAL A 260 6.97 -18.46 -1.08
CA VAL A 260 6.53 -18.95 0.23
C VAL A 260 7.51 -18.44 1.28
N GLN A 261 6.96 -17.79 2.30
CA GLN A 261 7.69 -17.24 3.44
C GLN A 261 7.44 -18.12 4.66
N HIS A 262 8.50 -18.48 5.38
CA HIS A 262 8.40 -19.00 6.74
C HIS A 262 8.24 -17.81 7.69
N VAL A 263 7.19 -17.83 8.50
CA VAL A 263 6.79 -16.70 9.35
C VAL A 263 6.78 -17.16 10.80
N ARG A 264 7.49 -16.41 11.64
CA ARG A 264 7.47 -16.54 13.09
C ARG A 264 6.68 -15.39 13.70
N LEU A 265 5.74 -15.70 14.57
CA LEU A 265 4.95 -14.74 15.33
C LEU A 265 5.29 -14.84 16.81
N THR A 266 5.69 -13.73 17.42
CA THR A 266 6.03 -13.67 18.85
C THR A 266 5.35 -12.48 19.56
N SER A 267 4.95 -12.71 20.80
CA SER A 267 4.57 -11.65 21.74
C SER A 267 4.86 -12.09 23.18
N PRO A 268 4.98 -11.17 24.16
CA PRO A 268 5.15 -11.54 25.57
C PRO A 268 3.96 -12.31 26.15
N GLY A 269 2.74 -12.06 25.65
CA GLY A 269 1.49 -12.60 26.17
C GLY A 269 1.05 -13.92 25.53
N THR A 270 1.72 -14.39 24.48
CA THR A 270 1.34 -15.60 23.72
C THR A 270 2.40 -16.69 23.78
N ILE A 271 2.01 -17.87 23.35
CA ILE A 271 2.91 -18.90 22.82
C ILE A 271 3.37 -18.43 21.43
N GLU A 272 4.63 -18.71 21.07
CA GLU A 272 5.16 -18.39 19.73
C GLU A 272 4.62 -19.36 18.68
N ARG A 273 4.38 -18.86 17.46
CA ARG A 273 3.89 -19.69 16.34
C ARG A 273 4.83 -19.61 15.14
N TYR A 274 5.06 -20.76 14.52
CA TYR A 274 5.79 -20.91 13.26
C TYR A 274 4.82 -21.42 12.18
N THR A 275 4.78 -20.74 11.04
CA THR A 275 3.83 -21.06 9.96
C THR A 275 4.38 -20.60 8.61
N GLN A 276 3.63 -20.81 7.52
CA GLN A 276 4.01 -20.33 6.19
C GLN A 276 2.92 -19.50 5.54
N LEU A 277 3.34 -18.45 4.83
CA LEU A 277 2.47 -17.59 4.00
C LEU A 277 2.98 -17.56 2.56
N ARG A 278 2.07 -17.58 1.59
CA ARG A 278 2.39 -17.26 0.20
C ARG A 278 2.54 -15.76 0.03
N THR A 279 3.65 -15.36 -0.57
CA THR A 279 3.89 -14.01 -1.07
C THR A 279 2.85 -13.67 -2.15
N ALA A 280 2.28 -12.47 -2.10
CA ALA A 280 1.17 -12.05 -2.97
C ALA A 280 -0.05 -13.00 -2.94
N GLY A 281 -0.22 -13.75 -1.84
CA GLY A 281 -1.45 -14.46 -1.53
C GLY A 281 -2.53 -13.53 -0.94
N GLU A 282 -3.64 -14.11 -0.48
CA GLU A 282 -4.63 -13.36 0.29
C GLU A 282 -4.07 -12.87 1.63
N ALA A 283 -4.76 -11.92 2.25
CA ALA A 283 -4.50 -11.54 3.63
C ALA A 283 -4.79 -12.74 4.55
N ALA A 284 -3.80 -13.13 5.36
CA ALA A 284 -3.91 -14.27 6.26
C ALA A 284 -4.73 -13.92 7.52
N THR A 285 -5.61 -14.81 7.98
CA THR A 285 -6.08 -14.79 9.38
C THR A 285 -5.22 -15.74 10.19
N LEU A 286 -4.39 -15.18 11.07
CA LEU A 286 -3.52 -15.93 11.96
C LEU A 286 -4.05 -15.85 13.39
N THR A 287 -3.88 -16.92 14.15
CA THR A 287 -4.32 -16.97 15.56
C THR A 287 -3.18 -17.42 16.46
N LEU A 288 -3.00 -16.79 17.61
CA LEU A 288 -2.03 -17.20 18.62
C LEU A 288 -2.72 -17.76 19.87
N MET A 289 -2.07 -18.71 20.53
CA MET A 289 -2.52 -19.21 21.84
C MET A 289 -2.03 -18.26 22.94
N PRO A 290 -2.86 -17.87 23.93
CA PRO A 290 -2.40 -17.08 25.05
C PRO A 290 -1.44 -17.91 25.93
N ARG A 291 -0.42 -17.28 26.50
CA ARG A 291 0.62 -17.94 27.32
C ARG A 291 0.07 -18.58 28.61
N THR A 292 -1.14 -18.21 29.01
CA THR A 292 -1.88 -18.79 30.14
C THR A 292 -2.59 -20.10 29.80
N PHE A 293 -2.66 -20.49 28.52
CA PHE A 293 -3.25 -21.75 28.11
C PHE A 293 -2.39 -22.95 28.55
N ASN A 294 -3.03 -24.04 29.01
CA ASN A 294 -2.31 -25.24 29.47
C ASN A 294 -1.83 -26.08 28.28
N LEU A 295 -0.71 -25.65 27.68
CA LEU A 295 -0.09 -26.31 26.54
C LEU A 295 0.31 -27.76 26.84
N THR A 296 0.73 -28.06 28.08
CA THR A 296 1.10 -29.43 28.49
C THR A 296 -0.09 -30.39 28.42
N ALA A 297 -1.26 -29.96 28.91
CA ALA A 297 -2.47 -30.77 28.82
C ALA A 297 -3.00 -30.86 27.37
N PHE A 298 -2.85 -29.81 26.57
CA PHE A 298 -3.15 -29.85 25.13
C PHE A 298 -2.25 -30.85 24.40
N ASP A 299 -0.96 -30.88 24.73
CA ASP A 299 -0.01 -31.84 24.16
C ASP A 299 -0.35 -33.28 24.58
N GLN A 300 -0.73 -33.51 25.83
CA GLN A 300 -1.25 -34.81 26.29
C GLN A 300 -2.52 -35.24 25.55
N MET A 301 -3.46 -34.31 25.31
CA MET A 301 -4.77 -34.63 24.72
C MET A 301 -4.70 -34.83 23.20
N LEU A 302 -3.97 -33.97 22.50
CA LEU A 302 -4.12 -33.74 21.05
C LEU A 302 -2.82 -33.91 20.25
N ARG A 303 -1.65 -33.87 20.92
CA ARG A 303 -0.33 -34.03 20.30
C ARG A 303 0.53 -35.10 21.01
N ALA A 304 -0.09 -36.12 21.60
CA ALA A 304 0.60 -37.10 22.44
C ALA A 304 1.71 -37.91 21.73
N ARG A 305 1.63 -37.98 20.39
CA ARG A 305 2.61 -38.63 19.51
C ARG A 305 3.66 -37.66 18.94
N GLY A 306 3.60 -36.39 19.31
CA GLY A 306 4.45 -35.27 18.86
C GLY A 306 3.72 -34.28 17.95
N ASP A 307 2.62 -34.71 17.34
CA ASP A 307 1.91 -34.03 16.26
C ASP A 307 0.38 -34.18 16.35
N LEU A 308 -0.33 -33.18 15.81
CA LEU A 308 -1.78 -33.07 15.89
C LEU A 308 -2.51 -34.05 14.96
N HIS A 309 -3.38 -34.88 15.54
CA HIS A 309 -4.31 -35.72 14.81
C HIS A 309 -5.76 -35.28 15.07
N ARG A 310 -6.54 -35.08 13.99
CA ARG A 310 -7.98 -34.76 14.11
C ARG A 310 -8.75 -35.09 12.85
N TRP A 311 -10.07 -35.20 12.97
CA TRP A 311 -10.99 -35.16 11.84
C TRP A 311 -10.92 -33.79 11.12
N THR A 312 -11.03 -33.77 9.79
CA THR A 312 -11.09 -32.55 8.95
C THR A 312 -12.48 -32.29 8.36
N GLN A 313 -13.39 -33.25 8.51
CA GLN A 313 -14.82 -33.19 8.18
C GLN A 313 -15.61 -33.80 9.33
N ALA A 314 -16.87 -33.41 9.53
CA ALA A 314 -17.71 -34.01 10.55
C ALA A 314 -17.86 -35.53 10.29
N PRO A 315 -17.58 -36.41 11.27
CA PRO A 315 -17.71 -37.85 11.07
C PRO A 315 -19.18 -38.26 10.91
N ARG A 316 -19.41 -39.38 10.22
CA ARG A 316 -20.65 -40.15 10.34
C ARG A 316 -20.60 -41.00 11.60
N VAL A 317 -21.75 -41.27 12.20
CA VAL A 317 -21.89 -42.20 13.33
C VAL A 317 -22.80 -43.36 12.92
N VAL A 318 -22.35 -44.58 13.22
CA VAL A 318 -23.20 -45.79 13.16
C VAL A 318 -23.38 -46.30 14.59
N ILE A 319 -24.62 -46.38 15.05
CA ILE A 319 -24.99 -47.03 16.30
C ILE A 319 -25.40 -48.47 15.99
N GLN A 320 -24.60 -49.44 16.42
CA GLN A 320 -24.97 -50.85 16.34
C GLN A 320 -25.89 -51.19 17.53
N ARG A 321 -27.14 -51.52 17.23
CA ARG A 321 -28.22 -51.71 18.23
C ARG A 321 -28.10 -53.02 19.02
N ARG A 322 -27.57 -54.09 18.40
CA ARG A 322 -27.31 -55.37 19.07
C ARG A 322 -26.05 -55.24 19.92
N VAL A 323 -26.07 -55.80 21.12
CA VAL A 323 -24.84 -55.97 21.93
C VAL A 323 -23.91 -56.93 21.19
N LEU A 324 -22.60 -56.64 21.19
CA LEU A 324 -21.59 -57.52 20.60
C LEU A 324 -20.81 -58.27 21.70
N THR A 325 -20.26 -59.45 21.41
CA THR A 325 -19.40 -60.18 22.35
C THR A 325 -18.00 -59.59 22.32
N PHE A 326 -17.46 -59.10 23.44
CA PHE A 326 -16.09 -58.62 23.51
C PHE A 326 -15.08 -59.78 23.36
N THR A 327 -14.05 -59.58 22.55
CA THR A 327 -12.97 -60.54 22.30
C THR A 327 -11.60 -59.93 22.60
N THR A 328 -11.24 -58.86 21.89
CA THR A 328 -10.00 -58.09 22.08
C THR A 328 -10.25 -56.59 21.89
N THR A 329 -9.26 -55.75 22.20
CA THR A 329 -9.28 -54.31 21.88
C THR A 329 -8.88 -53.97 20.44
N THR A 330 -8.44 -54.94 19.64
CA THR A 330 -7.84 -54.73 18.31
C THR A 330 -8.62 -55.35 17.14
N ASP A 331 -9.58 -56.25 17.41
CA ASP A 331 -10.32 -56.94 16.34
C ASP A 331 -11.14 -55.95 15.50
N ALA A 332 -11.19 -56.14 14.18
CA ALA A 332 -12.00 -55.30 13.29
C ALA A 332 -13.50 -55.67 13.33
N THR A 333 -13.82 -56.87 13.79
CA THR A 333 -15.14 -57.49 13.73
C THR A 333 -15.47 -58.21 15.03
N TYR A 334 -16.73 -58.13 15.47
CA TYR A 334 -17.22 -58.80 16.68
C TYR A 334 -18.56 -59.51 16.40
N VAL A 335 -18.89 -60.54 17.17
CA VAL A 335 -20.13 -61.33 16.98
C VAL A 335 -21.29 -60.70 17.73
N ALA A 336 -22.42 -60.54 17.05
CA ALA A 336 -23.68 -60.03 17.59
C ALA A 336 -24.35 -61.04 18.55
N THR A 337 -24.73 -60.61 19.76
CA THR A 337 -25.47 -61.46 20.71
C THR A 337 -26.96 -61.48 20.41
N ALA A 338 -27.77 -62.10 21.28
CA ALA A 338 -29.23 -61.97 21.23
C ALA A 338 -29.74 -60.63 21.82
N ASP A 339 -28.94 -59.95 22.66
CA ASP A 339 -29.37 -58.76 23.41
C ASP A 339 -29.37 -57.52 22.52
N GLU A 340 -30.37 -56.65 22.69
CA GLU A 340 -30.58 -55.47 21.87
C GLU A 340 -30.89 -54.26 22.76
N MET A 341 -30.33 -53.09 22.41
CA MET A 341 -30.71 -51.83 23.05
C MET A 341 -32.17 -51.49 22.74
N THR A 342 -32.91 -51.07 23.76
CA THR A 342 -34.25 -50.49 23.57
C THR A 342 -34.18 -49.16 22.84
N GLU A 343 -35.29 -48.71 22.24
CA GLU A 343 -35.35 -47.43 21.52
C GLU A 343 -34.87 -46.26 22.39
N ALA A 344 -35.33 -46.20 23.63
CA ALA A 344 -34.98 -45.16 24.59
C ALA A 344 -33.48 -45.15 24.94
N GLU A 345 -32.80 -46.30 24.91
CA GLU A 345 -31.36 -46.39 25.14
C GLU A 345 -30.56 -45.90 23.93
N VAL A 346 -31.02 -46.23 22.71
CA VAL A 346 -30.45 -45.72 21.46
C VAL A 346 -30.63 -44.20 21.38
N GLU A 347 -31.83 -43.69 21.66
CA GLU A 347 -32.12 -42.25 21.72
C GLU A 347 -31.25 -41.52 22.75
N ALA A 348 -31.12 -42.07 23.96
CA ALA A 348 -30.28 -41.48 25.02
C ALA A 348 -28.79 -41.48 24.65
N LEU A 349 -28.29 -42.55 24.01
CA LEU A 349 -26.91 -42.63 23.52
C LEU A 349 -26.66 -41.59 22.41
N ILE A 350 -27.57 -41.48 21.44
CA ILE A 350 -27.49 -40.47 20.38
C ILE A 350 -27.54 -39.04 20.96
N ALA A 351 -28.39 -38.78 21.95
CA ALA A 351 -28.49 -37.49 22.60
C ALA A 351 -27.20 -37.08 23.30
N ASP A 352 -26.56 -38.00 24.05
CA ASP A 352 -25.30 -37.73 24.73
C ASP A 352 -24.14 -37.49 23.74
N LEU A 353 -24.02 -38.30 22.69
CA LEU A 353 -22.99 -38.13 21.66
C LEU A 353 -23.17 -36.82 20.89
N THR A 354 -24.41 -36.45 20.57
CA THR A 354 -24.75 -35.20 19.87
C THR A 354 -24.49 -33.97 20.74
N TRP A 355 -24.72 -34.08 22.06
CA TRP A 355 -24.35 -33.03 23.02
C TRP A 355 -22.83 -32.90 23.21
N ALA A 356 -22.10 -34.01 23.24
CA ALA A 356 -20.66 -34.01 23.45
C ALA A 356 -19.90 -33.43 22.24
N LEU A 357 -20.26 -33.79 21.00
CA LEU A 357 -19.54 -33.40 19.78
C LEU A 357 -19.16 -31.90 19.66
N PRO A 358 -20.07 -30.91 19.83
CA PRO A 358 -19.69 -29.50 19.71
C PRO A 358 -18.72 -29.04 20.80
N GLN A 359 -18.80 -29.62 22.01
CA GLN A 359 -17.87 -29.33 23.10
C GLN A 359 -16.49 -29.93 22.84
N LEU A 360 -16.46 -31.11 22.22
CA LEU A 360 -15.24 -31.83 21.85
C LEU A 360 -14.67 -31.42 20.48
N THR A 361 -15.21 -30.38 19.84
CA THR A 361 -14.70 -29.88 18.55
C THR A 361 -14.55 -28.37 18.51
N GLY A 362 -14.65 -27.69 19.66
CA GLY A 362 -14.61 -26.23 19.75
C GLY A 362 -15.69 -25.55 18.91
N GLN A 363 -16.86 -26.20 18.79
CA GLN A 363 -17.99 -25.88 17.92
C GLN A 363 -17.71 -25.98 16.40
N THR A 364 -16.58 -26.55 15.98
CA THR A 364 -16.29 -26.80 14.56
C THR A 364 -17.30 -27.76 13.93
N PHE A 365 -17.73 -28.79 14.68
CA PHE A 365 -18.83 -29.67 14.28
C PHE A 365 -20.00 -29.49 15.23
N THR A 366 -21.04 -28.79 14.78
CA THR A 366 -22.30 -28.60 15.52
C THR A 366 -23.21 -29.83 15.47
N GLY A 367 -22.84 -30.85 14.68
CA GLY A 367 -23.53 -32.13 14.54
C GLY A 367 -22.72 -33.10 13.68
N PHE A 368 -23.06 -34.39 13.74
CA PHE A 368 -22.46 -35.43 12.89
C PHE A 368 -22.91 -35.26 11.42
N ALA A 369 -22.11 -35.72 10.46
CA ALA A 369 -22.48 -35.71 9.04
C ALA A 369 -23.64 -36.67 8.69
N GLY A 370 -23.98 -37.56 9.62
CA GLY A 370 -25.12 -38.47 9.58
C GLY A 370 -25.07 -39.40 10.77
N ILE A 371 -26.24 -39.84 11.25
CA ILE A 371 -26.39 -40.85 12.29
C ILE A 371 -27.23 -41.98 11.70
N GLU A 372 -26.69 -43.19 11.73
CA GLU A 372 -27.33 -44.40 11.23
C GLU A 372 -27.45 -45.41 12.38
N ILE A 373 -28.55 -46.18 12.40
CA ILE A 373 -28.79 -47.21 13.40
C ILE A 373 -28.82 -48.55 12.66
N GLU A 374 -27.86 -49.40 12.96
CA GLU A 374 -27.76 -50.76 12.41
C GLU A 374 -28.26 -51.78 13.41
N THR A 375 -28.74 -52.93 12.93
CA THR A 375 -29.29 -53.98 13.78
C THR A 375 -29.02 -55.33 13.14
N ALA A 376 -27.79 -55.82 13.29
CA ALA A 376 -27.39 -57.16 12.87
C ALA A 376 -28.26 -58.26 13.52
N ALA A 377 -28.39 -59.41 12.86
CA ALA A 377 -29.03 -60.58 13.45
C ALA A 377 -28.12 -61.19 14.54
N PRO A 378 -28.67 -61.99 15.48
CA PRO A 378 -27.85 -62.78 16.39
C PRO A 378 -26.89 -63.69 15.61
N ASP A 379 -25.68 -63.90 16.15
CA ASP A 379 -24.56 -64.64 15.56
C ASP A 379 -23.94 -64.02 14.29
N ASP A 380 -24.46 -62.91 13.75
CA ASP A 380 -23.82 -62.18 12.66
C ASP A 380 -22.45 -61.61 13.11
N THR A 381 -21.51 -61.56 12.16
CA THR A 381 -20.23 -60.86 12.34
C THR A 381 -20.37 -59.40 11.92
N VAL A 382 -20.15 -58.48 12.86
CA VAL A 382 -20.30 -57.04 12.67
C VAL A 382 -18.93 -56.37 12.56
N GLU A 383 -18.65 -55.75 11.41
CA GLU A 383 -17.47 -54.90 11.22
C GLU A 383 -17.67 -53.55 11.92
N ILE A 384 -16.75 -53.19 12.82
CA ILE A 384 -16.77 -51.91 13.54
C ILE A 384 -15.64 -50.96 13.13
N THR A 385 -14.59 -51.45 12.49
CA THR A 385 -13.52 -50.60 11.95
C THR A 385 -13.90 -50.11 10.54
N ARG A 386 -14.48 -48.91 10.42
CA ARG A 386 -14.99 -48.38 9.14
C ARG A 386 -14.42 -47.01 8.82
N SER A 387 -13.92 -46.83 7.59
CA SER A 387 -13.44 -45.52 7.12
C SER A 387 -14.58 -44.50 7.00
N GLY A 388 -14.29 -43.22 7.25
CA GLY A 388 -15.23 -42.10 7.28
C GLY A 388 -16.22 -42.10 8.44
N THR A 389 -16.13 -43.06 9.37
CA THR A 389 -17.21 -43.38 10.33
C THR A 389 -16.67 -43.59 11.75
N ILE A 390 -17.46 -43.17 12.74
CA ILE A 390 -17.35 -43.61 14.14
C ILE A 390 -18.41 -44.69 14.36
N VAL A 391 -18.00 -45.93 14.66
CA VAL A 391 -18.93 -47.01 15.01
C VAL A 391 -19.04 -47.12 16.53
N VAL A 392 -20.27 -47.09 17.04
CA VAL A 392 -20.58 -47.16 18.47
C VAL A 392 -21.36 -48.44 18.74
N ALA A 393 -20.88 -49.25 19.68
CA ALA A 393 -21.55 -50.49 20.08
C ALA A 393 -21.49 -50.69 21.60
N ARG A 394 -22.56 -51.27 22.17
CA ARG A 394 -22.45 -51.92 23.47
C ARG A 394 -21.80 -53.29 23.31
N VAL A 395 -20.94 -53.66 24.24
CA VAL A 395 -20.20 -54.92 24.22
C VAL A 395 -20.36 -55.66 25.55
N ALA A 396 -20.61 -56.97 25.49
CA ALA A 396 -20.69 -57.82 26.67
C ALA A 396 -19.29 -58.31 27.05
N GLY A 397 -18.88 -58.05 28.30
CA GLY A 397 -17.65 -58.58 28.88
C GLY A 397 -16.40 -57.70 28.72
N LEU A 398 -16.55 -56.40 28.43
CA LEU A 398 -15.41 -55.49 28.31
C LEU A 398 -14.83 -55.15 29.69
N GLU A 399 -15.67 -54.77 30.67
CA GLU A 399 -15.21 -54.43 32.02
C GLU A 399 -14.38 -55.55 32.67
N PRO A 400 -14.86 -56.82 32.75
CA PRO A 400 -14.07 -57.90 33.34
C PRO A 400 -12.83 -58.29 32.52
N ALA A 401 -12.74 -57.92 31.24
CA ALA A 401 -11.60 -58.28 30.38
C ALA A 401 -10.47 -57.25 30.42
N ILE A 402 -10.78 -55.95 30.51
CA ILE A 402 -9.78 -54.86 30.46
C ILE A 402 -9.83 -53.87 31.63
N ASN A 403 -10.72 -54.06 32.61
CA ASN A 403 -10.89 -53.18 33.78
C ASN A 403 -11.17 -51.71 33.39
N ALA A 404 -12.07 -51.52 32.44
CA ALA A 404 -12.57 -50.21 31.99
C ALA A 404 -14.08 -50.30 31.70
N TRP A 405 -14.80 -49.18 31.75
CA TRP A 405 -16.24 -49.16 31.42
C TRP A 405 -16.52 -48.93 29.93
N GLY A 406 -15.54 -48.40 29.22
CA GLY A 406 -15.57 -48.19 27.78
C GLY A 406 -14.18 -48.38 27.18
N TYR A 407 -14.13 -48.37 25.86
CA TYR A 407 -12.89 -48.38 25.09
C TYR A 407 -13.09 -47.74 23.72
N GLY A 408 -12.46 -46.58 23.54
CA GLY A 408 -12.37 -45.88 22.27
C GLY A 408 -11.04 -46.14 21.56
N ARG A 409 -11.09 -46.20 20.22
CA ARG A 409 -9.88 -46.23 19.37
C ARG A 409 -10.13 -45.51 18.05
N TRP A 410 -9.06 -45.02 17.43
CA TRP A 410 -9.09 -44.30 16.15
C TRP A 410 -7.91 -44.70 15.27
N ALA A 411 -7.97 -44.32 14.00
CA ALA A 411 -6.81 -44.36 13.11
C ALA A 411 -6.81 -43.16 12.17
N TRP A 412 -5.62 -42.75 11.72
CA TRP A 412 -5.40 -41.59 10.87
C TRP A 412 -4.60 -41.96 9.61
N ASN A 413 -4.65 -41.08 8.60
CA ASN A 413 -3.84 -41.21 7.39
C ASN A 413 -2.47 -40.52 7.54
N GLY A 414 -1.57 -40.70 6.56
CA GLY A 414 -0.25 -40.06 6.56
C GLY A 414 -0.25 -38.52 6.46
N ALA A 415 -1.42 -37.88 6.31
CA ALA A 415 -1.60 -36.43 6.39
C ALA A 415 -2.12 -35.96 7.76
N GLY A 416 -2.19 -36.85 8.75
CA GLY A 416 -2.63 -36.54 10.12
C GLY A 416 -4.15 -36.49 10.30
N GLU A 417 -4.93 -36.75 9.26
CA GLU A 417 -6.40 -36.72 9.35
C GLU A 417 -6.91 -38.03 9.95
N VAL A 418 -7.71 -37.96 11.01
CA VAL A 418 -8.44 -39.11 11.56
C VAL A 418 -9.46 -39.57 10.52
N GLN A 419 -9.45 -40.88 10.21
CA GLN A 419 -10.25 -41.50 9.16
C GLN A 419 -11.31 -42.46 9.70
N MET A 420 -11.23 -42.86 10.97
CA MET A 420 -12.15 -43.81 11.59
C MET A 420 -12.14 -43.64 13.10
N GLY A 421 -13.26 -43.98 13.74
CA GLY A 421 -13.36 -44.13 15.19
C GLY A 421 -14.17 -45.36 15.57
N VAL A 422 -13.92 -45.87 16.77
CA VAL A 422 -14.68 -46.94 17.41
C VAL A 422 -14.95 -46.52 18.85
N VAL A 423 -16.17 -46.72 19.31
CA VAL A 423 -16.58 -46.60 20.71
C VAL A 423 -17.21 -47.92 21.13
N MET A 424 -16.56 -48.61 22.07
CA MET A 424 -17.13 -49.77 22.75
C MET A 424 -17.53 -49.36 24.17
N LEU A 425 -18.76 -49.66 24.58
CA LEU A 425 -19.28 -49.40 25.93
C LEU A 425 -19.64 -50.71 26.60
N ASP A 426 -19.22 -50.96 27.84
CA ASP A 426 -19.61 -52.19 28.52
C ASP A 426 -21.12 -52.23 28.77
N SER A 427 -21.74 -53.33 28.33
CA SER A 427 -23.20 -53.49 28.32
C SER A 427 -23.80 -53.52 29.74
N ALA A 428 -23.08 -54.04 30.74
CA ALA A 428 -23.56 -54.09 32.12
C ALA A 428 -23.42 -52.71 32.80
N PHE A 429 -22.32 -51.99 32.56
CA PHE A 429 -22.16 -50.61 33.03
C PHE A 429 -23.24 -49.70 32.43
N GLU A 430 -23.49 -49.79 31.13
CA GLU A 430 -24.49 -49.00 30.42
C GLU A 430 -25.94 -49.21 30.91
N GLN A 431 -26.26 -50.41 31.39
CA GLN A 431 -27.56 -50.76 31.98
C GLN A 431 -27.65 -50.43 33.49
N SER A 432 -26.54 -50.07 34.14
CA SER A 432 -26.52 -49.73 35.57
C SER A 432 -27.10 -48.33 35.86
N ASP A 433 -27.46 -48.05 37.12
CA ASP A 433 -27.85 -46.70 37.57
C ASP A 433 -26.65 -45.72 37.75
N SER A 434 -25.51 -45.99 37.09
CA SER A 434 -24.33 -45.13 37.16
C SER A 434 -24.63 -43.71 36.64
N PRO A 435 -24.28 -42.65 37.41
CA PRO A 435 -24.41 -41.27 36.95
C PRO A 435 -23.36 -40.91 35.89
N TYR A 436 -22.35 -41.76 35.67
CA TYR A 436 -21.20 -41.48 34.80
C TYR A 436 -21.36 -41.99 33.35
N ARG A 437 -22.54 -42.51 32.96
CA ARG A 437 -22.77 -42.98 31.58
C ARG A 437 -22.51 -41.90 30.54
N ARG A 438 -23.03 -40.70 30.79
CA ARG A 438 -22.88 -39.53 29.91
C ARG A 438 -21.43 -39.04 29.79
N SER A 439 -20.72 -38.94 30.91
CA SER A 439 -19.29 -38.58 30.92
C SER A 439 -18.43 -39.64 30.23
N LEU A 440 -18.73 -40.92 30.41
CA LEU A 440 -18.04 -42.02 29.71
C LEU A 440 -18.29 -41.96 28.20
N ARG A 441 -19.55 -41.82 27.76
CA ARG A 441 -19.88 -41.68 26.32
C ARG A 441 -19.15 -40.51 25.68
N ALA A 442 -19.00 -39.38 26.39
CA ALA A 442 -18.20 -38.25 25.93
C ALA A 442 -16.69 -38.55 25.91
N HIS A 443 -16.15 -39.26 26.91
CA HIS A 443 -14.75 -39.71 26.96
C HIS A 443 -14.38 -40.62 25.78
N GLU A 444 -15.19 -41.66 25.53
CA GLU A 444 -14.94 -42.58 24.41
C GLU A 444 -15.15 -41.90 23.04
N LEU A 445 -16.08 -40.95 22.94
CA LEU A 445 -16.20 -40.10 21.75
C LEU A 445 -14.94 -39.26 21.54
N GLY A 446 -14.32 -38.74 22.60
CA GLY A 446 -13.03 -38.04 22.52
C GLY A 446 -11.92 -38.93 21.94
N HIS A 447 -11.81 -40.18 22.39
CA HIS A 447 -10.92 -41.15 21.75
C HIS A 447 -11.27 -41.37 20.27
N ALA A 448 -12.55 -41.58 19.91
CA ALA A 448 -12.97 -41.74 18.52
C ALA A 448 -12.76 -40.47 17.64
N LEU A 449 -12.63 -39.29 18.26
CA LEU A 449 -12.25 -38.03 17.60
C LEU A 449 -10.74 -37.84 17.46
N GLY A 450 -9.94 -38.65 18.16
CA GLY A 450 -8.48 -38.71 18.03
C GLY A 450 -7.68 -38.38 19.30
N TYR A 451 -8.32 -38.31 20.48
CA TYR A 451 -7.71 -37.75 21.68
C TYR A 451 -7.11 -38.82 22.60
N ASP A 452 -5.95 -38.53 23.18
CA ASP A 452 -5.31 -39.33 24.22
C ASP A 452 -5.68 -38.81 25.63
N HIS A 453 -5.27 -39.54 26.67
CA HIS A 453 -5.59 -39.17 28.06
C HIS A 453 -4.82 -37.96 28.57
N VAL A 454 -5.52 -37.10 29.30
CA VAL A 454 -4.93 -36.01 30.09
C VAL A 454 -4.74 -36.49 31.53
N ALA A 455 -3.55 -36.30 32.09
CA ALA A 455 -3.24 -36.77 33.44
C ALA A 455 -3.96 -35.95 34.53
N ASP A 456 -4.17 -34.67 34.28
CA ASP A 456 -4.88 -33.76 35.19
C ASP A 456 -6.40 -33.90 35.03
N GLY A 457 -7.13 -33.84 36.15
CA GLY A 457 -8.61 -33.88 36.20
C GLY A 457 -9.31 -32.60 35.69
N ILE A 458 -8.77 -31.97 34.65
CA ILE A 458 -9.29 -30.73 34.02
C ILE A 458 -10.03 -31.00 32.70
N SER A 459 -10.06 -32.24 32.24
CA SER A 459 -10.52 -32.66 30.92
C SER A 459 -11.44 -33.88 31.03
N VAL A 460 -12.41 -33.99 30.13
CA VAL A 460 -13.15 -35.24 29.86
C VAL A 460 -12.21 -36.42 29.64
N MET A 461 -11.04 -36.18 29.03
CA MET A 461 -10.02 -37.19 28.70
C MET A 461 -9.19 -37.63 29.91
N HIS A 462 -9.54 -37.22 31.13
CA HIS A 462 -9.01 -37.88 32.32
C HIS A 462 -9.47 -39.34 32.38
N ALA A 463 -8.52 -40.27 32.57
CA ALA A 463 -8.70 -41.72 32.46
C ALA A 463 -9.73 -42.38 33.41
N SER A 464 -10.44 -41.60 34.23
CA SER A 464 -11.56 -42.08 35.05
C SER A 464 -12.89 -42.18 34.29
N GLY A 465 -13.06 -41.46 33.16
CA GLY A 465 -14.34 -41.38 32.44
C GLY A 465 -15.48 -40.71 33.23
N ARG A 466 -15.18 -40.00 34.33
CA ARG A 466 -16.16 -39.40 35.26
C ARG A 466 -16.32 -37.88 35.15
N ILE A 467 -15.58 -37.26 34.23
CA ILE A 467 -15.57 -35.81 34.02
C ILE A 467 -16.35 -35.54 32.75
N GLU A 468 -17.34 -34.64 32.79
CA GLU A 468 -18.00 -34.14 31.58
C GLU A 468 -17.12 -33.08 30.88
N PRO A 469 -17.29 -32.84 29.56
CA PRO A 469 -16.50 -31.85 28.82
C PRO A 469 -16.44 -30.49 29.51
N THR A 470 -15.22 -29.98 29.67
CA THR A 470 -14.92 -28.74 30.40
C THR A 470 -14.64 -27.58 29.45
N VAL A 471 -14.44 -26.38 30.01
CA VAL A 471 -13.93 -25.22 29.25
C VAL A 471 -12.56 -25.52 28.62
N PHE A 472 -11.71 -26.30 29.29
CA PHE A 472 -10.42 -26.70 28.73
C PHE A 472 -10.60 -27.59 27.49
N ASP A 473 -11.53 -28.55 27.51
CA ASP A 473 -11.77 -29.43 26.34
C ASP A 473 -12.27 -28.63 25.14
N HIS A 474 -13.18 -27.68 25.38
CA HIS A 474 -13.69 -26.77 24.36
C HIS A 474 -12.59 -25.88 23.77
N ASP A 475 -11.77 -25.27 24.62
CA ASP A 475 -10.71 -24.34 24.19
C ASP A 475 -9.55 -25.07 23.50
N ALA A 476 -9.16 -26.24 24.01
CA ALA A 476 -8.19 -27.13 23.39
C ALA A 476 -8.66 -27.61 22.02
N THR A 477 -9.88 -28.13 21.92
CA THR A 477 -10.41 -28.60 20.63
C THR A 477 -10.60 -27.44 19.65
N ARG A 478 -11.05 -26.26 20.09
CA ARG A 478 -11.09 -25.03 19.27
C ARG A 478 -9.73 -24.66 18.70
N ILE A 479 -8.66 -24.75 19.50
CA ILE A 479 -7.28 -24.53 19.04
C ILE A 479 -6.89 -25.58 17.99
N ALA A 480 -7.05 -26.86 18.30
CA ALA A 480 -6.67 -27.96 17.43
C ALA A 480 -7.41 -27.93 16.08
N PHE A 481 -8.73 -27.69 16.10
CA PHE A 481 -9.48 -27.56 14.86
C PHE A 481 -9.04 -26.35 14.04
N ARG A 482 -8.57 -25.25 14.66
CA ARG A 482 -7.93 -24.08 14.01
C ARG A 482 -6.44 -24.27 13.69
N ARG A 483 -5.91 -25.49 13.74
CA ARG A 483 -4.58 -25.86 13.21
C ARG A 483 -4.73 -26.89 12.12
N THR A 484 -3.77 -26.91 11.20
CA THR A 484 -3.67 -28.00 10.24
C THR A 484 -3.28 -29.27 10.97
N PRO A 485 -3.78 -30.46 10.57
CA PRO A 485 -3.21 -31.73 11.00
C PRO A 485 -1.68 -31.75 10.88
N LEU A 486 -1.04 -32.55 11.73
CA LEU A 486 0.41 -32.63 11.95
C LEU A 486 1.06 -31.39 12.60
N ASN A 487 0.31 -30.37 13.04
CA ASN A 487 0.87 -29.26 13.83
C ASN A 487 1.56 -29.76 15.11
N GLN A 488 2.73 -29.21 15.44
CA GLN A 488 3.61 -29.67 16.52
C GLN A 488 3.79 -28.63 17.63
N SER A 489 4.24 -29.08 18.81
CA SER A 489 4.52 -28.20 19.96
C SER A 489 5.78 -27.34 19.70
N PRO A 490 5.82 -26.04 20.08
CA PRO A 490 4.77 -25.30 20.79
C PRO A 490 3.55 -24.93 19.93
N ASP A 491 3.76 -24.36 18.74
CA ASP A 491 2.73 -24.13 17.73
C ASP A 491 3.39 -24.01 16.34
N ILE A 492 3.70 -25.14 15.73
CA ILE A 492 4.44 -25.23 14.47
C ILE A 492 3.55 -25.89 13.42
N ASP A 493 3.14 -25.16 12.39
CA ASP A 493 2.42 -25.75 11.25
C ASP A 493 3.39 -26.54 10.33
N PRO A 494 2.93 -27.64 9.68
CA PRO A 494 3.84 -28.53 8.95
C PRO A 494 4.19 -28.00 7.55
N ASP A 495 5.37 -28.36 7.06
CA ASP A 495 5.77 -28.09 5.68
C ASP A 495 4.98 -28.97 4.67
N PRO A 496 4.60 -28.46 3.49
CA PRO A 496 4.71 -27.07 2.99
C PRO A 496 3.35 -26.34 3.04
N ILE A 497 2.66 -26.33 4.19
CA ILE A 497 1.29 -25.80 4.30
C ILE A 497 1.30 -24.28 4.49
N THR A 498 0.70 -23.58 3.53
CA THR A 498 0.54 -22.11 3.56
C THR A 498 -0.87 -21.72 4.00
N VAL A 499 -0.98 -20.84 5.00
CA VAL A 499 -2.27 -20.50 5.63
C VAL A 499 -3.16 -19.65 4.70
N ASN A 500 -2.58 -18.73 3.92
CA ASN A 500 -3.31 -17.79 3.06
C ASN A 500 -3.55 -18.30 1.62
N ARG A 501 -3.89 -19.59 1.47
CA ARG A 501 -4.07 -20.20 0.16
C ARG A 501 -5.51 -20.07 -0.35
N GLN A 502 -5.71 -19.21 -1.37
CA GLN A 502 -6.87 -19.33 -2.26
C GLN A 502 -6.92 -20.73 -2.90
N SER A 503 -7.90 -21.55 -2.52
CA SER A 503 -8.16 -22.84 -3.15
C SER A 503 -8.95 -22.66 -4.45
N ARG A 504 -8.25 -22.53 -5.59
CA ARG A 504 -8.88 -22.66 -6.92
C ARG A 504 -9.27 -24.10 -7.29
N VAL A 505 -9.01 -25.07 -6.41
CA VAL A 505 -9.50 -26.46 -6.49
C VAL A 505 -9.83 -26.91 -5.06
N GLY A 506 -11.08 -27.33 -4.81
CA GLY A 506 -11.50 -27.96 -3.56
C GLY A 506 -11.45 -27.05 -2.33
N ALA A 507 -12.55 -26.39 -2.02
CA ALA A 507 -12.67 -25.51 -0.86
C ALA A 507 -12.61 -26.28 0.47
N VAL A 508 -11.45 -26.29 1.13
CA VAL A 508 -11.43 -26.24 2.60
C VAL A 508 -11.66 -24.78 2.96
N ARG A 509 -12.93 -24.40 3.08
CA ARG A 509 -13.31 -23.11 3.64
C ARG A 509 -13.25 -23.18 5.15
N TRP A 510 -12.43 -22.32 5.73
CA TRP A 510 -12.49 -21.98 7.15
C TRP A 510 -13.70 -21.07 7.40
N GLU A 511 -14.92 -21.62 7.35
CA GLU A 511 -16.13 -20.91 7.78
C GLU A 511 -16.16 -20.88 9.32
N GLY A 512 -15.46 -19.89 9.88
CA GLY A 512 -15.25 -19.71 11.32
C GLY A 512 -15.30 -18.25 11.76
N ALA A 513 -16.25 -17.48 11.21
CA ALA A 513 -16.68 -16.15 11.67
C ALA A 513 -18.08 -15.84 11.09
N PRO A 514 -18.86 -14.97 11.75
CA PRO A 514 -19.11 -13.64 11.20
C PRO A 514 -18.18 -12.57 11.78
#